data_AF-A0A022VP27-F1
#
_entry.id   AF-A0A022VP27-F1
#
_cell.length_a   1.000
_cell.length_b   1.000
_cell.length_c   1.000
_cell.angle_alpha   90.00
_cell.angle_beta   90.00
_cell.angle_gamma   90.00
#
_symmetry.space_group_name_H-M   'P 1'
#
loop_
_entity.id
_entity.type
_entity.pdbx_description
1 polymer ?
#
loop_
_entity_poly.entity_id
_entity_poly.type
_entity_poly.pdbx_seq_one_letter_code
_entity_poly.pdbx_strand_id
1 'polypeptide(L)'
;MEIEGLLQFARNDVLLFAGGCIILIVMILFSTSTNLEQLFDRMHMFELSNKIRRTKMAIQSTDEHEKDCDWLVERLYLVKRLHEWRQRQIFLREIIIEYVTQGKLDKISNLDNWGPRDWQHKLLNEANEAWALINEYHDLYQRKPQGPRVRLRDNYISQVYNTLLNNPTKHLSQKSLVEACEARGGCCARACQCCMKPRGQYPNKRLYYAHCTLFCGCCVRNRGFVQHKEEHYEERCQDCERLSDISDPFPIEGCGWFKVL
;
A
#
# COMPACT_ATOMS: atom_id res chain seq x y z
N MET A 1 37.87 -8.20 40.07
CA MET A 1 38.19 -8.15 38.62
C MET A 1 38.88 -9.47 38.29
N GLU A 2 38.47 -10.35 37.38
CA GLU A 2 37.33 -10.38 36.46
C GLU A 2 37.36 -11.72 35.68
N ILE A 3 37.55 -12.88 36.35
CA ILE A 3 37.61 -14.18 35.65
C ILE A 3 36.25 -14.54 35.05
N GLU A 4 35.16 -14.27 35.78
CA GLU A 4 33.79 -14.39 35.29
C GLU A 4 33.51 -13.44 34.11
N GLY A 5 34.07 -12.22 34.17
CA GLY A 5 33.98 -11.24 33.09
C GLY A 5 34.71 -11.71 31.81
N LEU A 6 35.91 -12.27 31.94
CA LEU A 6 36.69 -12.83 30.83
C LEU A 6 36.04 -14.06 30.21
N LEU A 7 35.45 -14.95 31.01
CA LEU A 7 34.73 -16.13 30.52
C LEU A 7 33.43 -15.74 29.82
N GLN A 8 32.72 -14.74 30.34
CA GLN A 8 31.50 -14.25 29.71
C GLN A 8 31.78 -13.46 28.42
N PHE A 9 32.90 -12.71 28.38
CA PHE A 9 33.42 -12.06 27.18
C PHE A 9 33.80 -13.09 26.11
N ALA A 10 34.62 -14.09 26.47
CA ALA A 10 35.01 -15.16 25.55
C ALA A 10 33.82 -15.99 25.05
N ARG A 11 32.82 -16.27 25.89
CA ARG A 11 31.61 -16.99 25.48
C ARG A 11 30.76 -16.18 24.50
N ASN A 12 30.62 -14.88 24.74
CA ASN A 12 29.86 -14.00 23.86
C ASN A 12 30.59 -13.78 22.52
N ASP A 13 31.92 -13.66 22.55
CA ASP A 13 32.74 -13.52 21.35
C ASP A 13 32.81 -14.80 20.54
N VAL A 14 32.86 -15.97 21.19
CA VAL A 14 32.77 -17.28 20.51
C VAL A 14 31.40 -17.48 19.87
N LEU A 15 30.31 -17.01 20.50
CA LEU A 15 28.97 -17.03 19.90
C LEU A 15 28.85 -16.06 18.71
N LEU A 16 29.46 -14.88 18.80
CA LEU A 16 29.56 -13.92 17.69
C LEU A 16 30.41 -14.48 16.53
N PHE A 17 31.53 -15.13 16.84
CA PHE A 17 32.40 -15.79 15.86
C PHE A 17 31.70 -16.99 15.21
N ALA A 18 31.06 -17.85 16.00
CA ALA A 18 30.30 -18.98 15.50
C ALA A 18 29.12 -18.51 14.63
N GLY A 19 28.40 -17.46 15.04
CA GLY A 19 27.37 -16.82 14.24
C GLY A 19 27.90 -16.25 12.92
N GLY A 20 29.04 -15.56 12.95
CA GLY A 20 29.72 -15.03 11.76
C GLY A 20 30.21 -16.14 10.81
N CYS A 21 30.77 -17.23 11.34
CA CYS A 21 31.18 -18.39 10.57
C CYS A 21 29.98 -19.11 9.93
N ILE A 22 28.85 -19.24 10.63
CA ILE A 22 27.62 -19.81 10.06
C ILE A 22 27.10 -18.93 8.92
N ILE A 23 27.11 -17.60 9.07
CA ILE A 23 26.72 -16.65 8.01
C ILE A 23 27.62 -16.81 6.78
N LEU A 24 28.94 -16.86 6.98
CA LEU A 24 29.91 -17.08 5.90
C LEU A 24 29.71 -18.43 5.21
N ILE A 25 29.50 -19.50 5.98
CA ILE A 25 29.22 -20.84 5.47
C ILE A 25 27.92 -20.85 4.65
N VAL A 26 26.87 -20.16 5.09
CA VAL A 26 25.62 -20.01 4.32
C VAL A 26 25.86 -19.21 3.04
N MET A 27 26.64 -18.12 3.07
CA MET A 27 26.98 -17.37 1.85
C MET A 27 27.77 -18.20 0.84
N ILE A 28 28.70 -19.04 1.32
CA ILE A 28 29.54 -19.91 0.50
C ILE A 28 28.75 -21.11 -0.05
N LEU A 29 27.98 -21.81 0.79
CA LEU A 29 27.25 -23.03 0.41
C LEU A 29 26.11 -22.76 -0.58
N PHE A 30 25.47 -21.60 -0.50
CA PHE A 30 24.34 -21.27 -1.37
C PHE A 30 24.74 -20.52 -2.65
N SER A 31 26.06 -20.30 -2.90
CA SER A 31 26.60 -19.60 -4.09
C SER A 31 25.80 -18.36 -4.51
N THR A 32 25.23 -17.66 -3.54
CA THR A 32 24.23 -16.63 -3.79
C THR A 32 24.93 -15.28 -3.75
N SER A 33 24.77 -14.50 -4.81
CA SER A 33 25.14 -13.07 -4.90
C SER A 33 24.36 -12.17 -3.92
N THR A 34 23.76 -12.75 -2.87
CA THR A 34 22.90 -12.06 -1.92
C THR A 34 23.70 -11.27 -0.91
N ASN A 35 23.43 -9.96 -0.88
CA ASN A 35 23.94 -9.05 0.15
C ASN A 35 23.41 -9.47 1.54
N LEU A 36 24.20 -9.26 2.60
CA LEU A 36 23.86 -9.56 4.00
C LEU A 36 22.45 -9.12 4.41
N GLU A 37 22.01 -7.97 3.91
CA GLU A 37 20.65 -7.44 4.12
C GLU A 37 19.55 -8.43 3.67
N GLN A 38 19.69 -9.02 2.48
CA GLN A 38 18.72 -9.98 1.93
C GLN A 38 18.80 -11.33 2.65
N LEU A 39 19.99 -11.71 3.12
CA LEU A 39 20.16 -12.91 3.93
C LEU A 39 19.42 -12.75 5.27
N PHE A 40 19.57 -11.60 5.94
CA PHE A 40 18.84 -11.31 7.17
C PHE A 40 17.33 -11.28 6.96
N ASP A 41 16.83 -10.73 5.86
CA ASP A 41 15.39 -10.82 5.53
C ASP A 41 14.90 -12.27 5.39
N ARG A 42 15.67 -13.13 4.71
CA ARG A 42 15.33 -14.56 4.54
C ARG A 42 15.33 -15.32 5.86
N MET A 43 16.19 -14.92 6.80
CA MET A 43 16.22 -15.47 8.16
C MET A 43 15.20 -14.79 9.10
N HIS A 44 14.31 -13.94 8.57
CA HIS A 44 13.33 -13.16 9.35
C HIS A 44 13.97 -12.25 10.42
N MET A 45 15.24 -11.88 10.28
CA MET A 45 15.98 -10.97 11.15
C MET A 45 15.79 -9.51 10.72
N PHE A 46 14.53 -9.07 10.68
CA PHE A 46 14.15 -7.78 10.10
C PHE A 46 14.76 -6.56 10.80
N GLU A 47 15.02 -6.64 12.09
CA GLU A 47 15.65 -5.54 12.84
C GLU A 47 17.09 -5.29 12.35
N LEU A 48 17.85 -6.35 12.10
CA LEU A 48 19.22 -6.25 11.60
C LEU A 48 19.24 -5.74 10.16
N SER A 49 18.38 -6.28 9.29
CA SER A 49 18.31 -5.80 7.91
C SER A 49 17.86 -4.34 7.84
N ASN A 50 16.90 -3.92 8.68
CA ASN A 50 16.45 -2.53 8.77
C ASN A 50 17.53 -1.60 9.33
N LYS A 51 18.33 -2.04 10.31
CA LYS A 51 19.46 -1.26 10.81
C LYS A 51 20.49 -1.01 9.70
N ILE A 52 20.82 -2.03 8.93
CA ILE A 52 21.73 -1.91 7.77
C ILE A 52 21.18 -0.94 6.73
N ARG A 53 19.89 -1.01 6.40
CA ARG A 53 19.25 -0.07 5.47
C ARG A 53 19.34 1.37 5.95
N ARG A 54 19.04 1.62 7.23
CA ARG A 54 19.13 2.97 7.81
C ARG A 54 20.55 3.53 7.75
N THR A 55 21.56 2.71 8.01
CA THR A 55 22.97 3.12 7.81
C THR A 55 23.26 3.43 6.35
N LYS A 56 22.79 2.60 5.41
CA LYS A 56 22.95 2.85 3.96
C LYS A 56 22.25 4.15 3.52
N MET A 57 21.09 4.47 4.08
CA MET A 57 20.37 5.72 3.80
C MET A 57 21.18 6.94 4.25
N ALA A 58 21.92 6.86 5.36
CA ALA A 58 22.73 7.96 5.87
C ALA A 58 23.95 8.29 5.00
N ILE A 59 24.38 7.35 4.15
CA ILE A 59 25.53 7.49 3.23
C ILE A 59 25.12 7.51 1.76
N GLN A 60 23.80 7.49 1.47
CA GLN A 60 23.25 7.50 0.13
C GLN A 60 23.53 8.85 -0.54
N SER A 61 23.84 8.83 -1.84
CA SER A 61 24.00 10.07 -2.61
C SER A 61 22.68 10.82 -2.77
N THR A 62 22.73 12.14 -2.96
CA THR A 62 21.54 12.97 -3.16
C THR A 62 20.71 12.50 -4.36
N ASP A 63 21.36 12.17 -5.48
CA ASP A 63 20.67 11.71 -6.70
C ASP A 63 19.94 10.37 -6.49
N GLU A 64 20.56 9.43 -5.76
CA GLU A 64 19.90 8.16 -5.43
C GLU A 64 18.76 8.36 -4.43
N HIS A 65 18.93 9.29 -3.49
CA HIS A 65 17.90 9.65 -2.54
C HIS A 65 16.67 10.24 -3.22
N GLU A 66 16.86 11.18 -4.15
CA GLU A 66 15.79 11.80 -4.93
C GLU A 66 15.06 10.76 -5.78
N LYS A 67 15.78 9.88 -6.49
CA LYS A 67 15.18 8.77 -7.25
C LYS A 67 14.32 7.84 -6.39
N ASP A 68 14.80 7.47 -5.20
CA ASP A 68 14.02 6.64 -4.26
C ASP A 68 12.75 7.37 -3.82
N CYS A 69 12.86 8.66 -3.49
CA CYS A 69 11.75 9.51 -3.07
C CYS A 69 10.69 9.63 -4.16
N ASP A 70 11.09 10.04 -5.37
CA ASP A 70 10.18 10.24 -6.50
C ASP A 70 9.40 8.97 -6.82
N TRP A 71 10.09 7.82 -6.87
CA TRP A 71 9.44 6.54 -7.11
C TRP A 71 8.44 6.17 -6.01
N LEU A 72 8.75 6.45 -4.74
CA LEU A 72 7.85 6.19 -3.62
C LEU A 72 6.61 7.09 -3.65
N VAL A 73 6.77 8.37 -4.00
CA VAL A 73 5.66 9.32 -4.18
C VAL A 73 4.77 8.90 -5.35
N GLU A 74 5.36 8.57 -6.48
CA GLU A 74 4.63 8.11 -7.66
C GLU A 74 3.84 6.83 -7.35
N ARG A 75 4.46 5.88 -6.65
CA ARG A 75 3.79 4.66 -6.17
C ARG A 75 2.62 4.95 -5.25
N LEU A 76 2.79 5.88 -4.32
CA LEU A 76 1.72 6.26 -3.40
C LEU A 76 0.51 6.84 -4.14
N TYR A 77 0.78 7.76 -5.07
CA TYR A 77 -0.26 8.37 -5.90
C TYR A 77 -1.03 7.32 -6.70
N LEU A 78 -0.32 6.37 -7.29
CA LEU A 78 -0.93 5.31 -8.08
C LEU A 78 -1.77 4.34 -7.21
N VAL A 79 -1.28 3.96 -6.02
CA VAL A 79 -2.06 3.13 -5.07
C VAL A 79 -3.34 3.83 -4.64
N LYS A 80 -3.29 5.15 -4.42
CA LYS A 80 -4.47 5.97 -4.10
C LYS A 80 -5.48 5.97 -5.26
N ARG A 81 -5.02 6.19 -6.50
CA ARG A 81 -5.87 6.13 -7.70
C ARG A 81 -6.51 4.77 -7.88
N LEU A 82 -5.75 3.68 -7.70
CA LEU A 82 -6.29 2.31 -7.72
C LEU A 82 -7.39 2.11 -6.67
N HIS A 83 -7.26 2.71 -5.48
CA HIS A 83 -8.28 2.62 -4.43
C HIS A 83 -9.53 3.42 -4.73
N GLU A 84 -9.38 4.61 -5.30
CA GLU A 84 -10.50 5.44 -5.74
C GLU A 84 -11.26 4.76 -6.89
N TRP A 85 -10.54 4.31 -7.92
CA TRP A 85 -11.11 3.53 -9.03
C TRP A 85 -11.83 2.28 -8.53
N ARG A 86 -11.22 1.51 -7.62
CA ARG A 86 -11.84 0.27 -7.12
C ARG A 86 -13.16 0.53 -6.40
N GLN A 87 -13.22 1.57 -5.56
CA GLN A 87 -14.47 1.94 -4.89
C GLN A 87 -15.49 2.50 -5.87
N ARG A 88 -15.07 3.27 -6.88
CA ARG A 88 -15.94 3.75 -7.96
C ARG A 88 -16.55 2.61 -8.75
N GLN A 89 -15.75 1.63 -9.15
CA GLN A 89 -16.20 0.43 -9.84
C GLN A 89 -17.30 -0.31 -9.05
N ILE A 90 -17.09 -0.49 -7.74
CA ILE A 90 -18.07 -1.14 -6.85
C ILE A 90 -19.34 -0.30 -6.77
N PHE A 91 -19.20 1.01 -6.53
CA PHE A 91 -20.32 1.93 -6.47
C PHE A 91 -21.16 1.93 -7.76
N LEU A 92 -20.51 2.04 -8.92
CA LEU A 92 -21.21 2.04 -10.21
C LEU A 92 -21.96 0.72 -10.43
N ARG A 93 -21.36 -0.43 -10.10
CA ARG A 93 -22.03 -1.73 -10.21
C ARG A 93 -23.25 -1.82 -9.30
N GLU A 94 -23.11 -1.44 -8.03
CA GLU A 94 -24.23 -1.44 -7.08
C GLU A 94 -25.35 -0.52 -7.53
N ILE A 95 -25.02 0.72 -7.90
CA ILE A 95 -26.02 1.75 -8.21
C ILE A 95 -26.71 1.48 -9.54
N ILE A 96 -26.01 0.93 -10.54
CA ILE A 96 -26.62 0.53 -11.80
C ILE A 96 -27.65 -0.56 -11.56
N ILE A 97 -27.29 -1.62 -10.81
CA ILE A 97 -28.24 -2.69 -10.48
C ILE A 97 -29.47 -2.12 -9.76
N GLU A 98 -29.24 -1.28 -8.75
CA GLU A 98 -30.31 -0.62 -8.02
C GLU A 98 -31.20 0.23 -8.96
N TYR A 99 -30.63 1.05 -9.82
CA TYR A 99 -31.37 2.00 -10.64
C TYR A 99 -32.03 1.35 -11.85
N VAL A 100 -31.51 0.23 -12.37
CA VAL A 100 -32.21 -0.62 -13.35
C VAL A 100 -33.54 -1.07 -12.76
N THR A 101 -33.54 -1.61 -11.52
CA THR A 101 -34.77 -2.12 -10.89
C THR A 101 -35.80 -1.04 -10.60
N GLN A 102 -35.36 0.21 -10.47
CA GLN A 102 -36.23 1.36 -10.18
C GLN A 102 -36.63 2.14 -11.45
N GLY A 103 -36.11 1.81 -12.62
CA GLY A 103 -36.31 2.58 -13.85
C GLY A 103 -35.72 4.00 -13.78
N LYS A 104 -34.58 4.19 -13.10
CA LYS A 104 -33.95 5.50 -12.84
C LYS A 104 -32.53 5.63 -13.41
N LEU A 105 -32.18 4.87 -14.44
CA LEU A 105 -30.82 4.84 -15.01
C LEU A 105 -30.31 6.23 -15.45
N ASP A 106 -31.21 7.09 -15.92
CA ASP A 106 -30.94 8.48 -16.29
C ASP A 106 -30.32 9.30 -15.14
N LYS A 107 -30.67 8.95 -13.89
CA LYS A 107 -30.23 9.67 -12.68
C LYS A 107 -28.82 9.30 -12.21
N ILE A 108 -28.17 8.30 -12.81
CA ILE A 108 -26.80 7.90 -12.41
C ILE A 108 -25.82 9.05 -12.62
N SER A 109 -25.98 9.80 -13.70
CA SER A 109 -25.13 10.95 -14.03
C SER A 109 -25.18 12.07 -13.00
N ASN A 110 -26.27 12.18 -12.22
CA ASN A 110 -26.40 13.14 -11.13
C ASN A 110 -25.60 12.71 -9.89
N LEU A 111 -25.39 11.40 -9.71
CA LEU A 111 -24.61 10.88 -8.60
C LEU A 111 -23.12 10.97 -8.90
N ASP A 112 -22.71 10.53 -10.08
CA ASP A 112 -21.32 10.55 -10.52
C ASP A 112 -21.22 11.22 -11.87
N ASN A 113 -20.81 12.49 -11.89
CA ASN A 113 -20.60 13.25 -13.12
C ASN A 113 -19.20 13.02 -13.74
N TRP A 114 -18.37 12.14 -13.19
CA TRP A 114 -17.06 11.80 -13.78
C TRP A 114 -17.22 10.93 -15.03
N GLY A 115 -16.49 11.29 -16.08
CA GLY A 115 -16.47 10.56 -17.35
C GLY A 115 -17.80 10.65 -18.12
N PRO A 116 -18.13 9.65 -18.95
CA PRO A 116 -19.34 9.67 -19.78
C PRO A 116 -20.63 9.81 -18.96
N ARG A 117 -21.67 10.42 -19.51
CA ARG A 117 -22.98 10.54 -18.83
C ARG A 117 -23.77 9.24 -18.86
N ASP A 118 -23.76 8.57 -20.01
CA ASP A 118 -24.45 7.29 -20.21
C ASP A 118 -23.81 6.17 -19.38
N TRP A 119 -24.66 5.35 -18.75
CA TRP A 119 -24.22 4.35 -17.78
C TRP A 119 -23.44 3.20 -18.44
N GLN A 120 -23.74 2.85 -19.70
CA GLN A 120 -23.01 1.81 -20.43
C GLN A 120 -21.60 2.30 -20.73
N HIS A 121 -21.49 3.52 -21.22
CA HIS A 121 -20.21 4.16 -21.46
C HIS A 121 -19.41 4.38 -20.17
N LYS A 122 -20.07 4.66 -19.02
CA LYS A 122 -19.39 4.69 -17.71
C LYS A 122 -18.75 3.34 -17.37
N LEU A 123 -19.48 2.23 -17.54
CA LEU A 123 -18.94 0.88 -17.30
C LEU A 123 -17.78 0.54 -18.24
N LEU A 124 -17.89 0.92 -19.52
CA LEU A 124 -16.79 0.75 -20.48
C LEU A 124 -15.57 1.59 -20.09
N ASN A 125 -15.79 2.83 -19.64
CA ASN A 125 -14.73 3.70 -19.13
C ASN A 125 -14.02 3.05 -17.94
N GLU A 126 -14.73 2.43 -16.99
CA GLU A 126 -14.09 1.73 -15.86
C GLU A 126 -13.14 0.61 -16.30
N ALA A 127 -13.45 -0.09 -17.39
CA ALA A 127 -12.59 -1.14 -17.92
C ALA A 127 -11.32 -0.55 -18.55
N ASN A 128 -11.44 0.56 -19.29
CA ASN A 128 -10.30 1.26 -19.87
C ASN A 128 -9.40 1.86 -18.78
N GLU A 129 -9.98 2.48 -17.76
CA GLU A 129 -9.25 2.99 -16.59
C GLU A 129 -8.53 1.88 -15.84
N ALA A 130 -9.16 0.70 -15.69
CA ALA A 130 -8.51 -0.45 -15.08
C ALA A 130 -7.25 -0.85 -15.84
N TRP A 131 -7.35 -0.95 -17.17
CA TRP A 131 -6.23 -1.31 -18.04
C TRP A 131 -5.10 -0.26 -17.99
N ALA A 132 -5.46 1.03 -18.06
CA ALA A 132 -4.49 2.12 -17.95
C ALA A 132 -3.74 2.11 -16.61
N LEU A 133 -4.47 2.02 -15.49
CA LEU A 133 -3.87 1.95 -14.14
C LEU A 133 -2.96 0.72 -13.96
N ILE A 134 -3.34 -0.42 -14.54
CA ILE A 134 -2.52 -1.64 -14.50
C ILE A 134 -1.20 -1.44 -15.25
N ASN A 135 -1.24 -0.81 -16.44
CA ASN A 135 -0.04 -0.55 -17.22
C ASN A 135 0.86 0.48 -16.54
N GLU A 136 0.30 1.57 -16.02
CA GLU A 136 1.05 2.56 -15.23
C GLU A 136 1.75 1.88 -14.03
N TYR A 137 1.06 0.95 -13.37
CA TYR A 137 1.62 0.20 -12.24
C TYR A 137 2.76 -0.70 -12.68
N HIS A 138 2.58 -1.41 -13.79
CA HIS A 138 3.61 -2.24 -14.36
C HIS A 138 4.85 -1.42 -14.75
N ASP A 139 4.68 -0.30 -15.45
CA ASP A 139 5.77 0.57 -15.89
C ASP A 139 6.51 1.17 -14.69
N LEU A 140 5.80 1.58 -13.64
CA LEU A 140 6.40 2.03 -12.39
C LEU A 140 7.25 0.92 -11.74
N TYR A 141 6.76 -0.32 -11.73
CA TYR A 141 7.49 -1.46 -11.18
C TYR A 141 8.73 -1.82 -12.00
N GLN A 142 8.70 -1.67 -13.33
CA GLN A 142 9.89 -1.88 -14.16
C GLN A 142 11.02 -0.90 -13.86
N ARG A 143 10.67 0.34 -13.51
CA ARG A 143 11.60 1.42 -13.17
C ARG A 143 12.06 1.42 -11.71
N LYS A 144 11.68 0.40 -10.93
CA LYS A 144 11.88 0.39 -9.48
C LYS A 144 13.36 0.53 -9.07
N PRO A 145 13.72 1.57 -8.30
CA PRO A 145 15.05 1.71 -7.75
C PRO A 145 15.40 0.57 -6.77
N GLN A 146 16.69 0.28 -6.65
CA GLN A 146 17.22 -0.68 -5.68
C GLN A 146 17.81 0.00 -4.44
N GLY A 147 17.41 1.25 -4.18
CA GLY A 147 17.90 2.01 -3.04
C GLY A 147 17.38 1.50 -1.70
N PRO A 148 18.07 1.83 -0.59
CA PRO A 148 17.75 1.31 0.73
C PRO A 148 16.37 1.75 1.23
N ARG A 149 15.87 2.93 0.81
CA ARG A 149 14.56 3.45 1.24
C ARG A 149 13.41 2.67 0.60
N VAL A 150 13.51 2.37 -0.69
CA VAL A 150 12.54 1.52 -1.42
C VAL A 150 12.48 0.13 -0.78
N ARG A 151 13.64 -0.50 -0.54
CA ARG A 151 13.70 -1.83 0.11
C ARG A 151 13.13 -1.83 1.52
N LEU A 152 13.39 -0.79 2.31
CA LEU A 152 12.83 -0.64 3.65
C LEU A 152 11.30 -0.59 3.60
N ARG A 153 10.74 0.19 2.67
CA ARG A 153 9.29 0.29 2.47
C ARG A 153 8.68 -1.03 2.00
N ASP A 154 9.30 -1.75 1.08
CA ASP A 154 8.81 -3.06 0.63
C ASP A 154 8.77 -4.08 1.76
N ASN A 155 9.81 -4.10 2.60
CA ASN A 155 9.87 -4.99 3.75
C ASN A 155 8.73 -4.69 4.73
N TYR A 156 8.53 -3.41 5.06
CA TYR A 156 7.40 -2.98 5.90
C TYR A 156 6.05 -3.42 5.31
N ILE A 157 5.81 -3.15 4.04
CA ILE A 157 4.57 -3.53 3.35
C ILE A 157 4.38 -5.05 3.39
N SER A 158 5.44 -5.83 3.21
CA SER A 158 5.39 -7.29 3.29
C SER A 158 5.00 -7.76 4.69
N GLN A 159 5.54 -7.15 5.74
CA GLN A 159 5.19 -7.46 7.13
C GLN A 159 3.73 -7.12 7.44
N VAL A 160 3.27 -5.95 7.02
CA VAL A 160 1.87 -5.58 7.24
C VAL A 160 0.94 -6.47 6.44
N TYR A 161 1.27 -6.77 5.17
CA TYR A 161 0.51 -7.72 4.37
C TYR A 161 0.37 -9.09 5.06
N ASN A 162 1.46 -9.63 5.62
CA ASN A 162 1.41 -10.88 6.39
C ASN A 162 0.51 -10.77 7.63
N THR A 163 0.51 -9.61 8.29
CA THR A 163 -0.40 -9.34 9.40
C THR A 163 -1.87 -9.32 8.94
N LEU A 164 -2.13 -8.73 7.78
CA LEU A 164 -3.47 -8.62 7.20
C LEU A 164 -4.02 -9.93 6.66
N LEU A 165 -3.17 -10.90 6.29
CA LEU A 165 -3.64 -12.25 5.92
C LEU A 165 -4.48 -12.90 7.03
N ASN A 166 -4.11 -12.68 8.29
CA ASN A 166 -4.81 -13.24 9.45
C ASN A 166 -5.91 -12.32 9.99
N ASN A 167 -5.77 -11.01 9.79
CA ASN A 167 -6.75 -10.02 10.23
C ASN A 167 -6.88 -8.90 9.17
N PRO A 168 -7.70 -9.11 8.13
CA PRO A 168 -7.74 -8.22 6.97
C PRO A 168 -8.27 -6.83 7.31
N THR A 169 -9.07 -6.69 8.37
CA THR A 169 -9.62 -5.41 8.80
C THR A 169 -8.71 -4.65 9.77
N LYS A 170 -7.59 -5.22 10.23
CA LYS A 170 -6.70 -4.59 11.23
C LYS A 170 -6.25 -3.19 10.82
N HIS A 171 -5.90 -2.99 9.56
CA HIS A 171 -5.47 -1.68 9.06
C HIS A 171 -6.60 -0.63 9.15
N LEU A 172 -7.87 -1.03 9.05
CA LEU A 172 -9.01 -0.12 9.15
C LEU A 172 -9.26 0.42 10.56
N SER A 173 -8.62 -0.17 11.56
CA SER A 173 -8.69 0.31 12.95
C SER A 173 -7.55 1.26 13.29
N GLN A 174 -6.66 1.57 12.33
CA GLN A 174 -5.57 2.52 12.56
C GLN A 174 -6.14 3.93 12.75
N LYS A 175 -5.75 4.57 13.86
CA LYS A 175 -6.29 5.87 14.29
C LYS A 175 -6.23 6.93 13.18
N SER A 176 -5.10 7.08 12.51
CA SER A 176 -4.93 8.05 11.42
C SER A 176 -5.87 7.79 10.22
N LEU A 177 -6.14 6.54 9.88
CA LEU A 177 -7.09 6.19 8.83
C LEU A 177 -8.54 6.46 9.22
N VAL A 178 -8.89 6.17 10.48
CA VAL A 178 -10.20 6.49 11.05
C VAL A 178 -10.41 8.01 11.05
N GLU A 179 -9.47 8.78 11.61
CA GLU A 179 -9.51 10.24 11.66
C GLU A 179 -9.59 10.85 10.26
N ALA A 180 -8.80 10.34 9.31
CA ALA A 180 -8.87 10.83 7.93
C ALA A 180 -10.23 10.51 7.28
N CYS A 181 -10.84 9.37 7.60
CA CYS A 181 -12.18 9.03 7.12
C CYS A 181 -13.25 9.91 7.78
N GLU A 182 -13.12 10.20 9.07
CA GLU A 182 -14.00 11.10 9.83
C GLU A 182 -13.95 12.53 9.30
N ALA A 183 -12.75 13.08 9.12
CA ALA A 183 -12.52 14.43 8.61
C ALA A 183 -13.13 14.67 7.22
N ARG A 184 -13.28 13.61 6.41
CA ARG A 184 -13.93 13.65 5.09
C ARG A 184 -15.45 13.49 5.15
N GLY A 185 -16.05 13.45 6.34
CA GLY A 185 -17.47 13.13 6.53
C GLY A 185 -17.82 11.70 6.10
N GLY A 186 -16.84 10.80 6.19
CA GLY A 186 -16.95 9.42 5.75
C GLY A 186 -17.76 8.54 6.70
N CYS A 187 -17.67 7.24 6.47
CA CYS A 187 -18.44 6.24 7.20
C CYS A 187 -18.07 6.16 8.69
N CYS A 188 -16.83 6.50 9.05
CA CYS A 188 -16.36 6.56 10.44
C CYS A 188 -17.08 7.67 11.23
N ALA A 189 -17.27 8.86 10.65
CA ALA A 189 -17.98 9.97 11.32
C ALA A 189 -19.46 9.65 11.60
N ARG A 190 -20.06 8.75 10.82
CA ARG A 190 -21.46 8.33 10.98
C ARG A 190 -21.64 7.05 11.79
N ALA A 191 -20.53 6.42 12.21
CA ALA A 191 -20.54 5.12 12.89
C ALA A 191 -21.35 4.01 12.16
N CYS A 192 -21.51 4.08 10.82
CA CYS A 192 -22.29 3.07 10.08
C CYS A 192 -21.53 1.76 9.86
N GLN A 193 -20.25 1.72 10.22
CA GLN A 193 -19.34 0.56 10.17
C GLN A 193 -19.17 -0.08 8.78
N CYS A 194 -19.60 0.57 7.69
CA CYS A 194 -19.42 0.05 6.34
C CYS A 194 -17.95 -0.16 5.94
N CYS A 195 -16.99 0.51 6.59
CA CYS A 195 -15.56 0.28 6.36
C CYS A 195 -15.13 -1.14 6.78
N MET A 196 -15.73 -1.67 7.84
CA MET A 196 -15.36 -2.98 8.41
C MET A 196 -16.04 -4.16 7.69
N LYS A 197 -16.93 -3.88 6.73
CA LYS A 197 -17.65 -4.89 5.96
C LYS A 197 -16.91 -5.15 4.63
N PRO A 198 -16.94 -6.40 4.12
CA PRO A 198 -16.47 -6.68 2.77
C PRO A 198 -17.20 -5.79 1.76
N ARG A 199 -16.44 -5.08 0.92
CA ARG A 199 -16.99 -4.20 -0.12
C ARG A 199 -17.02 -4.84 -1.50
N GLY A 200 -16.25 -5.89 -1.68
CA GLY A 200 -16.13 -6.61 -2.94
C GLY A 200 -15.11 -7.72 -2.82
N GLN A 201 -14.77 -8.31 -3.96
CA GLN A 201 -13.85 -9.43 -4.02
C GLN A 201 -12.81 -9.21 -5.12
N TYR A 202 -11.54 -9.38 -4.77
CA TYR A 202 -10.43 -9.40 -5.71
C TYR A 202 -10.52 -10.61 -6.66
N PRO A 203 -9.86 -10.59 -7.83
CA PRO A 203 -9.84 -11.73 -8.76
C PRO A 203 -9.35 -13.03 -8.10
N ASN A 204 -8.41 -12.92 -7.16
CA ASN A 204 -7.89 -14.04 -6.37
C ASN A 204 -8.82 -14.49 -5.22
N LYS A 205 -10.09 -14.09 -5.25
CA LYS A 205 -11.15 -14.39 -4.26
C LYS A 205 -10.97 -13.77 -2.88
N ARG A 206 -9.97 -12.92 -2.65
CA ARG A 206 -9.84 -12.20 -1.38
C ARG A 206 -10.90 -11.12 -1.24
N LEU A 207 -11.40 -10.94 -0.03
CA LEU A 207 -12.34 -9.87 0.28
C LEU A 207 -11.62 -8.53 0.29
N TYR A 208 -12.28 -7.51 -0.27
CA TYR A 208 -11.80 -6.14 -0.32
C TYR A 208 -12.35 -5.35 0.86
N TYR A 209 -11.46 -4.74 1.65
CA TYR A 209 -11.79 -3.94 2.82
C TYR A 209 -11.14 -2.56 2.69
N ALA A 210 -11.89 -1.49 2.95
CA ALA A 210 -11.33 -0.14 2.78
C ALA A 210 -12.11 0.93 3.56
N HIS A 211 -11.38 1.97 3.99
CA HIS A 211 -11.98 3.25 4.35
C HIS A 211 -12.62 3.94 3.15
N CYS A 212 -13.56 4.83 3.43
CA CYS A 212 -14.38 5.45 2.39
C CYS A 212 -13.53 6.42 1.55
N THR A 213 -13.54 6.25 0.22
CA THR A 213 -13.14 7.30 -0.74
C THR A 213 -14.35 8.18 -1.05
N LEU A 214 -14.17 9.14 -1.95
CA LEU A 214 -15.26 9.98 -2.48
C LEU A 214 -16.37 9.15 -3.13
N PHE A 215 -16.03 7.96 -3.65
CA PHE A 215 -16.92 7.02 -4.33
C PHE A 215 -17.55 5.97 -3.41
N CYS A 216 -17.46 6.11 -2.09
CA CYS A 216 -18.10 5.12 -1.21
C CYS A 216 -19.63 5.17 -1.35
N GLY A 217 -20.25 4.08 -1.82
CA GLY A 217 -21.71 4.01 -2.04
C GLY A 217 -22.57 4.39 -0.83
N CYS A 218 -22.16 4.03 0.40
CA CYS A 218 -22.84 4.48 1.62
C CYS A 218 -22.77 6.00 1.81
N CYS A 219 -21.61 6.61 1.55
CA CYS A 219 -21.46 8.07 1.65
C CYS A 219 -22.19 8.79 0.52
N VAL A 220 -22.16 8.25 -0.69
CA VAL A 220 -22.87 8.81 -1.85
C VAL A 220 -24.37 8.76 -1.63
N ARG A 221 -24.94 7.63 -1.18
CA ARG A 221 -26.37 7.52 -0.85
C ARG A 221 -26.79 8.51 0.24
N ASN A 222 -25.94 8.75 1.23
CA ASN A 222 -26.20 9.73 2.29
C ASN A 222 -26.15 11.17 1.80
N ARG A 223 -25.17 11.51 0.94
CA ARG A 223 -24.94 12.89 0.47
C ARG A 223 -25.75 13.25 -0.78
N GLY A 224 -26.19 12.26 -1.55
CA GLY A 224 -26.90 12.42 -2.81
C GLY A 224 -26.02 12.67 -4.03
N PHE A 225 -24.69 12.70 -3.89
CA PHE A 225 -23.73 12.89 -4.99
C PHE A 225 -22.31 12.43 -4.58
N VAL A 226 -21.48 12.16 -5.59
CA VAL A 226 -20.03 11.96 -5.46
C VAL A 226 -19.36 13.32 -5.38
N GLN A 227 -18.53 13.51 -4.35
CA GLN A 227 -17.68 14.68 -4.26
C GLN A 227 -16.51 14.51 -5.22
N HIS A 228 -16.45 15.31 -6.26
CA HIS A 228 -15.23 15.41 -7.08
C HIS A 228 -14.33 16.44 -6.44
N LYS A 229 -13.05 16.11 -6.28
CA LYS A 229 -12.06 17.17 -6.06
C LYS A 229 -11.76 17.76 -7.44
N GLU A 230 -12.34 18.90 -7.77
CA GLU A 230 -11.65 19.82 -8.67
C GLU A 230 -10.49 20.39 -7.88
N GLU A 231 -9.24 20.16 -8.29
CA GLU A 231 -8.12 21.09 -8.07
C GLU A 231 -6.77 20.52 -8.56
N HIS A 232 -6.03 21.41 -9.23
CA HIS A 232 -4.65 21.29 -9.68
C HIS A 232 -3.74 20.68 -8.60
N TYR A 233 -3.18 19.49 -8.88
CA TYR A 233 -2.16 18.88 -8.04
C TYR A 233 -0.77 19.38 -8.45
N GLU A 234 -0.49 20.66 -8.19
CA GLU A 234 0.88 21.21 -8.16
C GLU A 234 1.39 21.30 -6.71
N GLU A 235 1.12 20.30 -5.88
CA GLU A 235 1.96 20.07 -4.71
C GLU A 235 3.03 19.04 -5.07
N ARG A 236 4.15 19.57 -5.59
CA ARG A 236 5.45 18.91 -5.44
C ARG A 236 5.55 18.53 -3.97
N CYS A 237 5.68 17.23 -3.71
CA CYS A 237 5.76 16.72 -2.36
C CYS A 237 7.08 17.21 -1.74
N GLN A 238 7.04 18.37 -1.07
CA GLN A 238 8.22 18.95 -0.41
C GLN A 238 8.66 18.14 0.81
N ASP A 239 7.83 17.19 1.27
CA ASP A 239 8.15 16.29 2.38
C ASP A 239 8.20 14.82 1.92
N CYS A 240 9.24 14.43 1.16
CA CYS A 240 9.57 13.00 1.00
C CYS A 240 9.71 12.31 2.37
N GLU A 241 10.18 13.04 3.39
CA GLU A 241 10.34 12.51 4.75
C GLU A 241 9.02 12.02 5.36
N ARG A 242 7.92 12.74 5.15
CA ARG A 242 6.59 12.40 5.71
C ARG A 242 5.94 11.22 4.99
N LEU A 243 6.13 11.10 3.67
CA LEU A 243 5.66 9.96 2.88
C LEU A 243 6.53 8.71 3.02
N SER A 244 7.80 8.91 3.37
CA SER A 244 8.71 7.84 3.72
C SER A 244 8.54 7.32 5.13
N ASP A 245 7.75 8.03 5.95
CA ASP A 245 7.43 7.57 7.28
C ASP A 245 6.68 6.24 7.13
N ILE A 246 7.29 5.22 7.71
CA ILE A 246 6.81 3.84 7.72
C ILE A 246 5.41 3.79 8.34
N SER A 247 5.07 4.79 9.17
CA SER A 247 3.76 4.98 9.80
C SER A 247 2.62 5.35 8.84
N ASP A 248 2.90 5.81 7.61
CA ASP A 248 1.85 6.33 6.73
C ASP A 248 0.97 5.20 6.17
N PRO A 249 -0.33 5.14 6.54
CA PRO A 249 -1.12 3.93 6.52
C PRO A 249 -1.93 3.86 5.23
N PHE A 250 -1.28 4.00 4.08
CA PHE A 250 -1.99 3.84 2.82
C PHE A 250 -2.25 2.37 2.51
N PRO A 251 -3.32 2.08 1.78
CA PRO A 251 -3.92 0.76 1.81
C PRO A 251 -3.06 -0.27 1.08
N ILE A 252 -2.74 -1.31 1.85
CA ILE A 252 -1.72 -2.34 1.58
C ILE A 252 -2.25 -3.40 0.63
N GLU A 253 -3.51 -3.27 0.22
CA GLU A 253 -4.23 -4.27 -0.56
C GLU A 253 -3.89 -4.24 -2.08
N GLY A 254 -2.94 -3.39 -2.52
CA GLY A 254 -2.45 -3.34 -3.90
C GLY A 254 -1.43 -4.42 -4.28
N CYS A 255 -0.81 -5.11 -3.32
CA CYS A 255 0.34 -5.98 -3.61
C CYS A 255 -0.04 -7.37 -4.19
N GLY A 256 -1.31 -7.75 -4.15
CA GLY A 256 -1.78 -9.08 -4.56
C GLY A 256 -2.32 -9.18 -6.00
N TRP A 257 -2.19 -8.12 -6.81
CA TRP A 257 -2.93 -7.98 -8.07
C TRP A 257 -2.33 -8.70 -9.29
N PHE A 258 -1.15 -9.31 -9.18
CA PHE A 258 -0.44 -9.75 -10.39
C PHE A 258 0.09 -11.19 -10.25
N LYS A 259 -0.83 -12.16 -10.29
CA LYS A 259 -0.54 -13.39 -11.03
C LYS A 259 -1.09 -13.16 -12.43
N VAL A 260 -0.19 -12.82 -13.34
CA VAL A 260 -0.42 -12.80 -14.78
C VAL A 260 -1.00 -14.18 -15.16
N LEU A 261 -2.16 -14.19 -15.80
CA LEU A 261 -2.62 -15.32 -16.60
C LEU A 261 -1.84 -15.31 -17.91
#